data_AF-S8E2K6-F1
#
_entry.id   AF-S8E2K6-F1
#
_cell.length_a   1.000
_cell.length_b   1.000
_cell.length_c   1.000
_cell.angle_alpha   90.00
_cell.angle_beta   90.00
_cell.angle_gamma   90.00
#
_symmetry.space_group_name_H-M   'P 1'
#
loop_
_entity.id
_entity.type
_entity.pdbx_description
1 polymer ?
#
loop_
_entity_poly.entity_id
_entity_poly.type
_entity_poly.pdbx_seq_one_letter_code
_entity_poly.pdbx_strand_id
1 'polypeptide(L)'
;MASLSCVAVGKVPHGVASSFLHAAPKRRTVAVRAESINPDIRKSEEKVVDSVVVAELGKPVTAYCRCWRSGTFPLCDGSHVKHNKGTGDNVGPLLLKKQ
;
A
#
# COMPACT_ATOMS: atom_id res chain seq x y z
N MET A 1 -1.37 12.71 -61.19
CA MET A 1 -1.65 13.73 -62.23
C MET A 1 -2.60 14.74 -61.63
N ALA A 2 -2.25 16.04 -61.71
CA ALA A 2 -2.99 17.25 -61.31
C ALA A 2 -3.49 17.29 -59.84
N SER A 3 -3.00 18.09 -58.90
CA SER A 3 -2.39 19.42 -58.84
C SER A 3 -3.21 20.58 -59.43
N LEU A 4 -3.32 21.64 -58.60
CA LEU A 4 -3.82 23.01 -58.79
C LEU A 4 -5.35 23.19 -58.76
N SER A 5 -5.94 24.22 -58.15
CA SER A 5 -5.50 25.28 -57.23
C SER A 5 -6.76 26.06 -56.88
N CYS A 6 -6.96 26.46 -55.61
CA CYS A 6 -7.81 27.61 -55.31
C CYS A 6 -7.00 28.65 -54.54
N VAL A 7 -6.91 29.82 -55.15
CA VAL A 7 -6.16 31.00 -54.72
C VAL A 7 -6.82 31.61 -53.49
N ALA A 8 -6.04 31.88 -52.45
CA ALA A 8 -6.45 32.67 -51.30
C ALA A 8 -6.27 34.16 -51.60
N VAL A 9 -7.29 34.98 -51.35
CA VAL A 9 -7.11 36.43 -51.14
C VAL A 9 -8.06 36.91 -50.03
N GLY A 10 -7.48 37.39 -48.94
CA GLY A 10 -8.18 38.13 -47.88
C GLY A 10 -7.16 38.67 -46.87
N LYS A 11 -6.94 39.99 -46.88
CA LYS A 11 -5.89 40.72 -46.15
C LYS A 11 -6.37 41.14 -44.75
N VAL A 12 -5.43 41.13 -43.80
CA VAL A 12 -5.47 41.31 -42.32
C VAL A 12 -5.96 42.72 -41.89
N PRO A 13 -6.53 42.92 -40.66
CA PRO A 13 -5.66 43.28 -39.52
C PRO A 13 -6.11 42.78 -38.11
N HIS A 14 -5.11 42.37 -37.33
CA HIS A 14 -4.89 42.63 -35.89
C HIS A 14 -6.09 42.48 -34.93
N GLY A 15 -6.45 41.23 -34.62
CA GLY A 15 -7.15 40.87 -33.39
C GLY A 15 -6.19 40.14 -32.45
N VAL A 16 -5.96 40.69 -31.26
CA VAL A 16 -5.10 40.09 -30.24
C VAL A 16 -5.77 38.79 -29.76
N ALA A 17 -5.32 37.65 -30.28
CA ALA A 17 -5.72 36.35 -29.77
C ALA A 17 -5.08 36.17 -28.39
N SER A 18 -5.79 36.54 -27.32
CA SER A 18 -5.45 36.12 -25.98
C SER A 18 -5.65 34.61 -25.91
N SER A 19 -4.61 33.87 -26.26
CA SER A 19 -4.55 32.42 -26.17
C SER A 19 -4.55 32.05 -24.69
N PHE A 20 -5.73 31.89 -24.12
CA PHE A 20 -5.90 31.18 -22.84
C PHE A 20 -5.62 29.69 -23.10
N LEU A 21 -4.33 29.34 -23.14
CA LEU A 21 -3.86 27.98 -23.04
C LEU A 21 -4.24 27.49 -21.62
N HIS A 22 -5.43 26.91 -21.48
CA HIS A 22 -5.77 26.15 -20.29
C HIS A 22 -4.91 24.88 -20.30
N ALA A 23 -3.74 24.97 -19.64
CA ALA A 23 -2.86 23.85 -19.45
C ALA A 23 -3.65 22.70 -18.80
N ALA A 24 -3.76 21.57 -19.49
CA ALA A 24 -4.41 20.39 -18.97
C ALA A 24 -3.77 20.00 -17.62
N PRO A 25 -4.55 19.68 -16.58
CA PRO A 25 -3.99 19.34 -15.28
C PRO A 25 -3.14 18.08 -15.43
N LYS A 26 -1.83 18.22 -15.20
CA LYS A 26 -0.90 17.08 -15.15
C LYS A 26 -1.34 16.17 -14.01
N ARG A 27 -1.95 15.03 -14.32
CA ARG A 27 -2.20 13.95 -13.35
C ARG A 27 -0.87 13.55 -12.72
N ARG A 28 -0.66 13.93 -11.46
CA ARG A 28 0.47 13.46 -10.65
C ARG A 28 0.22 11.99 -10.30
N THR A 29 0.94 11.09 -10.95
CA THR A 29 1.04 9.70 -10.53
C THR A 29 2.04 9.61 -9.38
N VAL A 30 1.60 9.12 -8.22
CA VAL A 30 2.47 8.81 -7.07
C VAL A 30 2.77 7.31 -7.10
N ALA A 31 4.05 6.95 -7.06
CA ALA A 31 4.46 5.57 -6.90
C ALA A 31 4.25 5.13 -5.44
N VAL A 32 3.37 4.16 -5.21
CA VAL A 32 3.20 3.52 -3.90
C VAL A 32 4.05 2.25 -3.88
N ARG A 33 5.03 2.17 -2.97
CA ARG A 33 5.78 0.93 -2.73
C ARG A 33 5.00 0.12 -1.71
N ALA A 34 4.50 -1.05 -2.10
CA ALA A 34 3.94 -2.00 -1.15
C ALA A 34 5.08 -2.80 -0.52
N GLU A 35 5.14 -2.80 0.81
CA GLU A 35 6.09 -3.59 1.58
C GLU A 35 5.45 -4.92 2.02
N SER A 36 6.25 -5.98 2.10
CA SER A 36 5.76 -7.28 2.59
C SER A 36 5.47 -7.21 4.09
N ILE A 37 4.35 -7.83 4.51
CA ILE A 37 3.94 -7.84 5.93
C ILE A 37 4.92 -8.66 6.76
N ASN A 38 5.29 -9.85 6.28
CA ASN A 38 6.27 -10.75 6.89
C ASN A 38 7.65 -10.49 6.26
N PRO A 39 8.68 -10.04 6.99
CA PRO A 39 10.02 -9.84 6.45
C PRO A 39 10.89 -11.10 6.50
N ASP A 40 10.77 -11.93 7.54
CA ASP A 40 11.79 -12.95 7.89
C ASP A 40 11.24 -14.31 8.36
N ILE A 41 10.00 -14.39 8.86
CA ILE A 41 9.45 -15.62 9.43
C ILE A 41 9.17 -16.67 8.34
N ARG A 42 9.80 -17.85 8.45
CA ARG A 42 9.49 -19.08 7.68
C ARG A 42 9.36 -18.87 6.16
N LYS A 43 10.30 -18.11 5.56
CA LYS A 43 10.27 -17.73 4.12
C LYS A 43 10.41 -18.87 3.13
N SER A 44 10.83 -20.05 3.57
CA SER A 44 10.82 -21.27 2.77
C SER A 44 9.41 -21.82 2.53
N GLU A 45 8.42 -21.38 3.31
CA GLU A 45 7.05 -21.84 3.17
C GLU A 45 6.24 -20.91 2.27
N GLU A 46 5.53 -21.49 1.30
CA GLU A 46 4.63 -20.75 0.41
C GLU A 46 3.55 -20.00 1.19
N LYS A 47 3.04 -20.64 2.26
CA LYS A 47 2.04 -20.07 3.16
C LYS A 47 2.27 -20.52 4.59
N VAL A 48 2.66 -19.59 5.44
CA VAL A 48 2.85 -19.83 6.87
C VAL A 48 1.48 -19.88 7.57
N VAL A 49 1.19 -21.01 8.21
CA VAL A 49 -0.04 -21.26 8.99
C VAL A 49 0.34 -21.89 10.33
N ASP A 50 -0.32 -21.45 11.39
CA ASP A 50 -0.20 -22.03 12.73
C ASP A 50 -1.58 -22.49 13.22
N SER A 51 -1.64 -23.74 13.72
CA SER A 51 -2.85 -24.34 14.27
C SER A 51 -2.72 -24.50 15.77
N VAL A 52 -3.78 -24.21 16.51
CA VAL A 52 -3.79 -24.23 17.97
C VAL A 52 -5.05 -24.92 18.45
N VAL A 53 -4.90 -25.92 19.31
CA VAL A 53 -6.02 -26.54 20.01
C VAL A 53 -6.30 -25.74 21.27
N VAL A 54 -7.44 -25.04 21.32
CA VAL A 54 -7.77 -24.11 22.42
C VAL A 54 -7.78 -24.80 23.79
N ALA A 55 -8.14 -26.08 23.85
CA ALA A 55 -8.13 -26.88 25.09
C ALA A 55 -6.73 -27.00 25.73
N GLU A 56 -5.67 -26.97 24.93
CA GLU A 56 -4.29 -27.18 25.36
C GLU A 56 -3.60 -25.90 25.88
N LEU A 57 -4.28 -24.75 25.84
CA LEU A 57 -3.68 -23.48 26.28
C LEU A 57 -3.41 -23.50 27.80
N GLY A 58 -2.16 -23.47 28.24
CA GLY A 58 -1.85 -23.50 29.68
C GLY A 58 -2.24 -22.23 30.45
N LYS A 59 -2.47 -21.11 29.76
CA LYS A 59 -2.74 -19.80 30.36
C LYS A 59 -4.22 -19.40 30.19
N PRO A 60 -4.82 -18.66 31.16
CA PRO A 60 -6.17 -18.12 31.00
C PRO A 60 -6.34 -17.23 29.77
N VAL A 61 -5.29 -16.48 29.42
CA VAL A 61 -5.22 -15.68 28.20
C VAL A 61 -3.89 -15.92 27.52
N THR A 62 -3.94 -16.25 26.22
CA THR A 62 -2.75 -16.42 25.37
C THR A 62 -2.82 -15.44 24.21
N ALA A 63 -1.74 -14.69 23.98
CA ALA A 63 -1.67 -13.69 22.93
C ALA A 63 -0.92 -14.23 21.71
N TYR A 64 -1.54 -14.18 20.53
CA TYR A 64 -0.98 -14.59 19.24
C TYR A 64 -0.60 -13.39 18.39
N CYS A 65 0.55 -13.49 17.72
CA CYS A 65 1.10 -12.43 16.89
C CYS A 65 0.26 -12.23 15.62
N ARG A 66 0.05 -10.96 15.25
CA ARG A 66 -0.49 -10.57 13.93
C ARG A 66 0.40 -9.60 13.16
N CYS A 67 1.48 -9.13 13.79
CA CYS A 67 2.39 -8.14 13.20
C CYS A 67 3.58 -8.76 12.45
N TRP A 68 3.81 -10.07 12.55
CA TRP A 68 4.97 -10.74 11.93
C TRP A 68 6.33 -10.15 12.36
N ARG A 69 6.44 -9.65 13.59
CA ARG A 69 7.70 -9.14 14.18
C ARG A 69 8.12 -9.86 15.45
N SER A 70 7.31 -10.81 15.92
CA SER A 70 7.59 -11.51 17.18
C SER A 70 8.77 -12.46 17.03
N GLY A 71 9.74 -12.39 17.94
CA GLY A 71 10.81 -13.37 18.04
C GLY A 71 10.35 -14.72 18.58
N THR A 72 9.13 -14.79 19.14
CA THR A 72 8.50 -16.04 19.62
C THR A 72 7.27 -16.42 18.78
N PHE A 73 7.24 -15.99 17.51
CA PHE A 73 6.17 -16.32 16.58
C PHE A 73 5.87 -17.83 16.60
N PRO A 74 4.60 -18.27 16.76
CA PRO A 74 3.36 -17.52 16.54
C PRO A 74 2.83 -16.72 17.74
N LEU A 75 3.49 -16.75 18.89
CA LEU A 75 3.07 -16.01 20.08
C LEU A 75 3.43 -14.53 19.97
N CYS A 76 2.69 -13.67 20.68
CA CYS A 76 3.01 -12.25 20.80
C CYS A 76 3.98 -12.01 21.95
N ASP A 77 5.12 -11.39 21.64
CA ASP A 77 6.16 -10.95 22.59
C ASP A 77 6.15 -9.43 22.86
N GLY A 78 5.24 -8.69 22.24
CA GLY A 78 5.16 -7.23 22.34
C GLY A 78 5.86 -6.46 21.21
N SER A 79 6.52 -7.14 20.26
CA SER A 79 7.24 -6.49 19.14
C SER A 79 6.36 -5.59 18.26
N HIS A 80 5.04 -5.77 18.28
CA HIS A 80 4.08 -4.88 17.61
C HIS A 80 4.18 -3.43 18.10
N VAL A 81 4.53 -3.18 19.38
CA VAL A 81 4.67 -1.82 19.91
C VAL A 81 5.81 -1.07 19.20
N LYS A 82 6.96 -1.72 19.02
CA LYS A 82 8.11 -1.14 18.31
C LYS A 82 7.77 -0.91 16.83
N HIS A 83 7.10 -1.88 16.20
CA HIS A 83 6.62 -1.75 14.81
C HIS A 83 5.69 -0.55 14.63
N ASN A 84 4.64 -0.45 15.46
CA ASN A 84 3.68 0.65 15.42
C ASN A 84 4.37 2.00 15.61
N LYS A 85 5.27 2.12 16.61
CA LYS A 85 6.03 3.35 16.83
C LYS A 85 6.92 3.73 15.65
N GLY A 86 7.52 2.76 14.97
CA GLY A 86 8.43 2.99 13.85
C GLY A 86 7.75 3.29 12.51
N THR A 87 6.50 2.85 12.34
CA THR A 87 5.78 2.91 11.06
C THR A 87 4.53 3.80 11.09
N GLY A 88 4.03 4.15 12.27
CA GLY A 88 2.72 4.79 12.43
C GLY A 88 1.54 3.81 12.34
N ASP A 89 1.81 2.50 12.35
CA ASP A 89 0.79 1.44 12.30
C ASP A 89 0.08 1.26 13.66
N ASN A 90 -1.01 0.49 13.68
CA ASN A 90 -1.88 0.28 14.84
C ASN A 90 -2.23 -1.19 15.11
N VAL A 91 -1.39 -2.12 14.67
CA VAL A 91 -1.63 -3.56 14.85
C VAL A 91 -1.44 -4.01 16.30
N GLY A 92 -2.10 -5.11 16.67
CA GLY A 92 -2.00 -5.74 17.98
C GLY A 92 -2.29 -7.25 17.92
N PRO A 93 -2.06 -7.98 19.03
CA PRO A 93 -2.25 -9.44 19.05
C PRO A 93 -3.71 -9.86 18.98
N LEU A 94 -3.92 -11.14 18.68
CA LEU A 94 -5.18 -11.84 18.95
C LEU A 94 -5.10 -12.45 20.35
N LEU A 95 -6.06 -12.14 21.22
CA LEU A 95 -6.13 -12.71 22.57
C LEU A 95 -7.11 -13.89 22.59
N LEU A 96 -6.60 -15.10 22.83
CA LEU A 96 -7.41 -16.29 23.07
C LEU A 96 -7.60 -16.46 24.57
N LYS A 97 -8.85 -16.48 25.02
CA LYS A 97 -9.20 -16.69 26.42
C LYS A 97 -9.80 -18.08 26.61
N LYS A 98 -9.34 -18.81 27.63
CA LYS A 98 -10.08 -19.98 28.12
C LYS A 98 -11.33 -19.45 28.81
N GLN A 99 -12.48 -19.99 28.43
CA GLN A 99 -13.73 -19.78 29.17
C GLN A 99 -13.77 -20.68 30.39
#